data_AF-A0A511XHN1-F1
#
_entry.id   AF-A0A511XHN1-F1
#
_cell.length_a   1.000
_cell.length_b   1.000
_cell.length_c   1.000
_cell.angle_alpha   90.00
_cell.angle_beta   90.00
_cell.angle_gamma   90.00
#
_symmetry.space_group_name_H-M   'P 1'
#
loop_
_entity.id
_entity.type
_entity.pdbx_description
1 polymer ?
#
loop_
_entity_poly.entity_id
_entity_poly.type
_entity_poly.pdbx_seq_one_letter_code
_entity_poly.pdbx_strand_id
1 'polypeptide(L)' 'MSKQSRIESLHRRHSTLDAKIHDEGHRPMPDQRVLMSLKLQKLRVKEEMDRLRTTL' A
#
# COMPACT_ATOMS: atom_id res chain seq x y z
N MET A 1 -11.32 -6.07 17.45
CA MET A 1 -10.24 -6.24 16.45
C MET A 1 -8.90 -6.07 17.15
N SER A 2 -8.04 -7.09 17.15
CA SER A 2 -6.69 -7.01 17.74
C SER A 2 -5.76 -6.14 16.88
N LYS A 3 -4.74 -5.50 17.48
CA LYS A 3 -3.68 -4.77 16.75
C LYS A 3 -3.08 -5.64 15.64
N GLN A 4 -2.88 -6.93 15.91
CA GLN A 4 -2.35 -7.91 14.96
C GLN A 4 -3.24 -8.07 13.71
N SER A 5 -4.55 -8.20 13.92
CA SER A 5 -5.54 -8.29 12.84
C SER A 5 -5.56 -7.03 11.97
N ARG A 6 -5.37 -5.85 12.58
CA ARG A 6 -5.28 -4.59 11.82
C ARG A 6 -4.00 -4.52 10.99
N ILE A 7 -2.86 -4.94 11.53
CA ILE A 7 -1.58 -5.01 10.79
C ILE A 7 -1.70 -5.97 9.59
N GLU A 8 -2.31 -7.15 9.77
CA GLU A 8 -2.52 -8.10 8.67
C GLU A 8 -3.44 -7.55 7.57
N SER A 9 -4.48 -6.80 7.95
CA SER A 9 -5.33 -6.11 6.97
C SER A 9 -4.56 -5.05 6.18
N LEU A 10 -3.71 -4.27 6.85
CA LEU A 10 -2.87 -3.27 6.19
C LEU A 10 -1.83 -3.93 5.28
N HIS A 11 -1.25 -5.06 5.69
CA HIS A 11 -0.32 -5.83 4.87
C HIS A 11 -0.99 -6.31 3.57
N ARG A 12 -2.21 -6.88 3.66
CA ARG A 12 -3.00 -7.26 2.48
C ARG A 12 -3.26 -6.06 1.56
N ARG A 13 -3.64 -4.91 2.12
CA ARG A 13 -3.85 -3.68 1.34
C ARG A 13 -2.58 -3.21 0.65
N HIS A 14 -1.43 -3.27 1.33
CA HIS A 14 -0.12 -2.92 0.78
C HIS A 14 0.23 -3.83 -0.41
N SER A 15 0.09 -5.16 -0.25
CA SER A 15 0.32 -6.12 -1.35
C SER A 15 -0.59 -5.88 -2.55
N THR A 16 -1.87 -5.55 -2.33
CA THR A 16 -2.78 -5.20 -3.42
C THR A 16 -2.37 -3.92 -4.15
N LEU A 17 -1.89 -2.91 -3.42
CA LEU A 17 -1.39 -1.68 -4.03
C LEU A 17 -0.13 -1.95 -4.87
N ASP A 18 0.74 -2.85 -4.41
CA ASP A 18 1.92 -3.29 -5.17
C ASP A 18 1.53 -3.97 -6.48
N ALA A 19 0.58 -4.89 -6.45
CA ALA A 19 0.09 -5.55 -7.65
C ALA A 19 -0.48 -4.53 -8.66
N LYS A 20 -1.23 -3.52 -8.18
CA LYS A 20 -1.77 -2.45 -9.05
C LYS A 20 -0.70 -1.54 -9.64
N ILE A 21 0.33 -1.20 -8.87
CA ILE A 21 1.46 -0.40 -9.36
C ILE A 21 2.22 -1.17 -10.43
N HIS A 22 2.43 -2.48 -10.21
CA HIS A 22 3.06 -3.35 -11.18
C HIS A 22 2.21 -3.41 -12.46
N ASP A 23 0.93 -3.76 -12.37
CA ASP A 23 0.02 -3.85 -13.52
C ASP A 23 0.00 -2.56 -14.34
N GLU A 24 -0.22 -1.41 -13.69
CA GLU A 24 -0.22 -0.11 -14.37
C GLU A 24 1.13 0.22 -15.02
N GLY A 25 2.24 -0.11 -14.35
CA GLY A 25 3.60 0.13 -14.86
C GLY A 25 3.99 -0.75 -16.05
N HIS A 26 3.33 -1.90 -16.23
CA HIS A 26 3.56 -2.79 -17.38
C HIS A 26 2.73 -2.41 -18.61
N ARG A 27 1.79 -1.48 -18.48
CA ARG A 27 0.99 -1.02 -19.61
C ARG A 27 1.90 -0.33 -20.64
N PRO A 28 1.66 -0.49 -21.95
CA PRO A 28 2.45 0.18 -22.99
C PRO A 28 2.47 1.71 -22.88
N MET A 29 1.40 2.29 -22.31
CA MET A 29 1.31 3.71 -21.99
C MET A 29 0.75 3.87 -20.57
N PRO A 30 1.59 3.83 -19.53
CA PRO A 30 1.17 3.96 -18.14
C PRO A 30 0.59 5.34 -17.84
N ASP A 31 -0.49 5.39 -17.07
CA ASP A 31 -0.99 6.62 -16.47
C ASP A 31 -0.14 6.98 -15.25
N GLN A 32 0.71 7.99 -15.42
CA GLN A 32 1.59 8.49 -14.37
C GLN A 32 0.83 9.05 -13.16
N ARG A 33 -0.37 9.62 -13.35
CA ARG A 33 -1.19 10.13 -12.24
C ARG A 33 -1.74 8.98 -11.41
N VAL A 34 -2.15 7.90 -12.06
CA VAL A 34 -2.59 6.66 -11.39
C VAL A 34 -1.42 6.04 -10.63
N LEU A 35 -0.25 5.90 -11.25
CA LEU A 35 0.95 5.38 -10.58
C LEU A 35 1.35 6.21 -9.36
N MET A 36 1.34 7.54 -9.47
CA MET A 36 1.66 8.43 -8.36
C MET A 36 0.66 8.27 -7.20
N SER A 37 -0.64 8.22 -7.52
CA SER A 37 -1.71 8.02 -6.52
C SER A 37 -1.56 6.67 -5.81
N LEU A 38 -1.32 5.59 -6.55
CA LEU A 38 -1.13 4.25 -6.00
C LEU A 38 0.12 4.17 -5.09
N LYS A 39 1.25 4.75 -5.52
CA LYS A 39 2.48 4.83 -4.72
C LYS A 39 2.27 5.61 -3.43
N LEU A 40 1.55 6.73 -3.48
CA LEU A 40 1.24 7.53 -2.29
C LEU A 40 0.33 6.77 -1.32
N GLN A 41 -0.68 6.05 -1.84
CA GLN A 41 -1.51 5.18 -1.01
C GLN A 41 -0.69 4.07 -0.36
N LYS A 42 0.24 3.45 -1.10
CA LYS A 42 1.14 2.41 -0.57
C LYS A 42 2.00 2.95 0.56
N LEU A 43 2.57 4.15 0.39
CA LEU A 43 3.38 4.83 1.40
C LEU A 43 2.57 5.06 2.69
N ARG A 44 1.35 5.60 2.59
CA ARG A 44 0.47 5.83 3.76
C ARG A 44 0.14 4.54 4.51
N VAL A 45 -0.11 3.44 3.80
CA VAL A 45 -0.38 2.14 4.42
C VAL A 45 0.87 1.62 5.16
N LYS A 46 2.06 1.81 4.57
CA LYS A 46 3.33 1.47 5.23
C LYS A 46 3.52 2.29 6.51
N GLU A 47 3.32 3.60 6.45
CA GLU A 47 3.40 4.48 7.62
C GLU A 47 2.40 4.10 8.72
N GLU A 48 1.17 3.71 8.37
CA GLU A 48 0.18 3.25 9.34
C GLU A 48 0.63 1.95 10.02
N MET A 49 1.18 0.99 9.25
CA MET A 49 1.75 -0.24 9.82
C MET A 49 2.90 0.07 10.78
N ASP A 50 3.81 0.96 10.39
CA ASP A 50 4.97 1.34 11.21
C ASP A 50 4.51 2.06 12.49
N ARG A 51 3.52 2.95 12.41
CA ARG A 51 2.92 3.57 13.62
C ARG A 51 2.32 2.54 14.56
N LEU A 52 1.57 1.57 14.03
CA LEU A 52 0.95 0.51 14.85
C LEU A 52 1.99 -0.42 15.50
N ARG A 53 3.16 -0.60 14.87
CA ARG A 53 4.30 -1.36 15.41
C ARG A 53 5.07 -0.59 16.47
N THR A 54 5.29 0.71 16.26
CA THR A 54 6.13 1.56 17.11
C THR A 54 5.40 2.13 18.33
N THR A 55 4.06 2.15 18.35
CA THR A 55 3.29 2.57 19.54
C THR A 55 3.42 1.52 20.65
N LEU A 56 4.58 1.57 21.33
CA LEU A 56 4.97 0.97 22.61
C LEU A 56 5.04 2.08 23.67
#